data_AF-A0A654IMD9-F1
#
_entry.id   AF-A0A654IMD9-F1
#
_cell.length_a   1.000
_cell.length_b   1.000
_cell.length_c   1.000
_cell.angle_alpha   90.00
_cell.angle_beta   90.00
_cell.angle_gamma   90.00
#
_symmetry.space_group_name_H-M   'P 1'
#
loop_
_entity.id
_entity.type
_entity.pdbx_description
1 polymer ?
#
loop_
_entity_poly.entity_id
_entity_poly.type
_entity_poly.pdbx_seq_one_letter_code
_entity_poly.pdbx_strand_id
1 'polypeptide(L)'
;MFGKMSYSKKLINNDTSIWEIRNRRYYEEYNKYCKSKKRKSFVQREIMRLQGISTIGATLAIIGNFQPKIWVIENPANSKTWEFQKKHWNFGGYHNLTYFNNYDSNYSRQPTIFKSNIKMNLFRKRLKTDFNKDNCNNKNYKKENSIPENLIVHIIEEIKTQYDAFWKNTYKTNI
;
A
#
# COMPACT_ATOMS: atom_id res chain seq x y z
N MET A 1 -33.82 -18.21 29.84
CA MET A 1 -32.60 -18.88 30.32
C MET A 1 -31.78 -19.26 29.10
N PHE A 2 -30.83 -18.41 28.68
CA PHE A 2 -30.04 -18.68 27.48
C PHE A 2 -28.96 -19.71 27.81
N GLY A 3 -29.04 -20.88 27.18
CA GLY A 3 -28.06 -21.95 27.36
C GLY A 3 -26.65 -21.47 27.02
N LYS A 4 -25.67 -21.86 27.83
CA LYS A 4 -24.25 -21.58 27.56
C LYS A 4 -23.88 -22.26 26.22
N MET A 5 -23.76 -21.47 25.16
CA MET A 5 -23.12 -21.93 23.92
C MET A 5 -21.65 -22.24 24.24
N SER A 6 -21.32 -23.53 24.26
CA SER A 6 -19.95 -24.01 24.34
C SER A 6 -19.31 -23.83 22.96
N TYR A 7 -18.48 -22.80 22.80
CA TYR A 7 -17.67 -22.63 21.61
C TYR A 7 -16.37 -23.42 21.76
N SER A 8 -16.34 -24.68 21.33
CA SER A 8 -15.06 -25.36 21.11
C SER A 8 -14.41 -24.81 19.84
N LYS A 9 -13.52 -23.82 19.99
CA LYS A 9 -12.72 -23.30 18.88
C LYS A 9 -11.66 -24.34 18.49
N LYS A 10 -11.93 -25.14 17.46
CA LYS A 10 -10.88 -25.94 16.81
C LYS A 10 -10.01 -24.96 16.02
N LEU A 11 -8.81 -24.66 16.52
CA LEU A 11 -7.80 -23.93 15.75
C LEU A 11 -7.39 -24.82 14.56
N ILE A 12 -7.85 -24.48 13.38
CA ILE A 12 -7.37 -25.08 12.14
C ILE A 12 -6.01 -24.42 11.88
N ASN A 13 -4.94 -25.20 11.69
CA ASN A 13 -3.57 -24.69 11.47
C ASN A 13 -3.40 -23.76 10.24
N ASN A 14 -4.47 -23.54 9.46
CA ASN A 14 -4.54 -22.65 8.30
C ASN A 14 -5.59 -21.53 8.44
N ASP A 15 -6.01 -21.20 9.66
CA ASP A 15 -6.97 -20.12 9.87
C ASP A 15 -6.36 -18.75 9.51
N THR A 16 -6.70 -18.26 8.31
CA THR A 16 -6.24 -16.96 7.79
C THR A 16 -6.87 -15.77 8.52
N SER A 17 -7.84 -16.00 9.41
CA SER A 17 -8.45 -14.95 10.24
C SER A 17 -7.56 -14.50 11.41
N ILE A 18 -6.52 -15.27 11.75
CA ILE A 18 -5.60 -14.94 12.83
C ILE A 18 -4.57 -13.93 12.32
N TRP A 19 -4.61 -12.73 12.89
CA TRP A 19 -3.65 -11.67 12.60
C TRP A 19 -2.71 -11.46 13.79
N GLU A 20 -1.44 -11.83 13.63
CA GLU A 20 -0.44 -11.71 14.68
C GLU A 20 0.22 -10.33 14.72
N ILE A 21 0.26 -9.73 15.91
CA ILE A 21 0.87 -8.41 16.15
C ILE A 21 1.98 -8.54 17.17
N ARG A 22 3.09 -7.83 16.93
CA ARG A 22 4.19 -7.75 17.90
C ARG A 22 3.75 -6.95 19.11
N ASN A 23 3.80 -7.57 20.29
CA ASN A 23 3.44 -6.93 21.55
C ASN A 23 4.62 -6.14 22.16
N ARG A 24 4.38 -5.46 23.29
CA ARG A 24 5.39 -4.68 24.01
C ARG A 24 6.66 -5.49 24.33
N ARG A 25 6.48 -6.68 24.91
CA ARG A 25 7.58 -7.58 25.29
C ARG A 25 8.51 -7.88 24.13
N TYR A 26 7.98 -8.12 22.93
CA TYR A 26 8.80 -8.34 21.74
C TYR A 26 9.78 -7.18 21.48
N TYR A 27 9.29 -5.93 21.57
CA TYR A 27 10.14 -4.76 21.32
C TYR A 27 11.14 -4.52 22.44
N GLU A 28 10.76 -4.77 23.69
CA GLU A 28 11.66 -4.68 24.85
C GLU A 28 12.82 -5.68 24.71
N GLU A 29 12.53 -6.96 24.41
CA GLU A 29 13.56 -7.97 24.16
C GLU A 29 14.44 -7.61 22.96
N TYR A 30 13.84 -7.22 21.83
CA TYR A 30 14.59 -6.77 20.66
C TYR A 30 15.53 -5.59 20.98
N ASN A 31 15.10 -4.66 21.85
CA ASN A 31 15.88 -3.49 22.23
C ASN A 31 17.08 -3.80 23.15
N LYS A 32 17.07 -4.93 23.87
CA LYS A 32 18.21 -5.38 24.68
C LYS A 32 19.41 -5.75 23.83
N TYR A 33 19.18 -6.43 22.71
CA TYR A 33 20.24 -7.00 21.87
C TYR A 33 20.60 -6.13 20.65
N CYS A 34 19.80 -5.13 20.30
CA CYS A 34 20.07 -4.29 19.13
C CYS A 34 20.94 -3.05 19.45
N LYS A 35 21.65 -2.57 18.43
CA LYS A 35 22.41 -1.31 18.49
C LYS A 35 21.47 -0.14 18.80
N SER A 36 21.93 0.84 19.59
CA SER A 36 21.12 2.00 20.04
C SER A 36 20.31 2.67 18.91
N LYS A 37 20.93 2.94 17.75
CA LYS A 37 20.27 3.56 16.58
C LYS A 37 19.15 2.73 15.95
N LYS A 38 19.03 1.44 16.29
CA LYS A 38 18.01 0.51 15.77
C LYS A 38 16.90 0.22 16.77
N ARG A 39 16.97 0.78 17.99
CA ARG A 39 15.94 0.61 19.02
C ARG A 39 14.60 1.14 18.52
N LYS A 40 13.53 0.46 18.91
CA LYS A 40 12.15 0.78 18.49
C LYS A 40 11.29 0.99 19.73
N SER A 41 10.68 2.17 19.85
CA SER A 41 9.65 2.42 20.87
C SER A 41 8.38 1.63 20.53
N PHE A 42 7.90 0.80 21.48
CA PHE A 42 6.64 0.09 21.31
C PHE A 42 5.47 1.05 21.07
N VAL A 43 5.35 2.09 21.91
CA VAL A 43 4.26 3.07 21.84
C VAL A 43 4.23 3.74 20.48
N GLN A 44 5.39 4.17 19.96
CA GLN A 44 5.46 4.78 18.63
C GLN A 44 5.02 3.81 17.53
N ARG A 45 5.45 2.53 17.60
CA ARG A 45 5.07 1.51 16.62
C ARG A 45 3.58 1.20 16.66
N GLU A 46 3.00 1.20 17.85
CA GLU A 46 1.57 0.98 18.04
C GLU A 46 0.74 2.15 17.52
N ILE A 47 1.13 3.39 17.79
CA ILE A 47 0.49 4.58 17.22
C ILE A 47 0.52 4.53 15.69
N MET A 48 1.68 4.26 15.09
CA MET A 48 1.79 4.16 13.62
C MET A 48 0.94 3.03 13.04
N ARG A 49 0.80 1.92 13.77
CA ARG A 49 -0.07 0.80 13.36
C ARG A 49 -1.54 1.21 13.37
N LEU A 50 -2.00 1.84 14.46
CA LEU A 50 -3.36 2.33 14.59
C LEU A 50 -3.69 3.36 13.50
N GLN A 51 -2.79 4.31 13.26
CA GLN A 51 -2.92 5.28 12.16
C GLN A 51 -3.04 4.57 10.80
N GLY A 52 -2.15 3.63 10.50
CA GLY A 52 -2.19 2.88 9.24
C GLY A 52 -3.50 2.10 9.05
N ILE A 53 -4.01 1.48 10.12
CA ILE A 53 -5.28 0.75 10.09
C ILE A 53 -6.46 1.70 9.87
N SER A 54 -6.51 2.82 10.61
CA SER A 54 -7.58 3.82 10.48
C SER A 54 -7.60 4.45 9.09
N THR A 55 -6.44 4.82 8.54
CA THR A 55 -6.34 5.38 7.19
C THR A 55 -6.86 4.40 6.15
N ILE A 56 -6.43 3.13 6.20
CA ILE A 56 -6.92 2.13 5.26
C ILE A 56 -8.42 1.88 5.42
N GLY A 57 -8.90 1.72 6.66
CA GLY A 57 -10.33 1.52 6.93
C GLY A 57 -11.18 2.63 6.35
N ALA A 58 -10.78 3.90 6.56
CA ALA A 58 -11.46 5.06 6.01
C ALA A 58 -11.41 5.07 4.46
N THR A 59 -10.25 4.84 3.85
CA THR A 59 -10.11 4.78 2.39
C THR A 59 -11.02 3.73 1.78
N LEU A 60 -11.08 2.52 2.37
CA LEU A 60 -11.93 1.45 1.87
C LEU A 60 -13.42 1.75 2.07
N ALA A 61 -13.80 2.40 3.18
CA ALA A 61 -15.16 2.86 3.40
C ALA A 61 -15.59 3.91 2.35
N ILE A 62 -14.71 4.86 2.01
CA ILE A 62 -14.96 5.84 0.93
C ILE A 62 -15.18 5.12 -0.41
N ILE A 63 -14.30 4.18 -0.77
CA ILE A 63 -14.45 3.40 -2.02
C ILE A 63 -15.76 2.60 -2.00
N GLY A 64 -16.10 1.97 -0.87
CA GLY A 64 -17.35 1.22 -0.73
C GLY A 64 -18.60 2.09 -0.83
N ASN A 65 -18.56 3.30 -0.29
CA ASN A 65 -19.68 4.26 -0.32
C ASN A 65 -19.91 4.85 -1.71
N PHE A 66 -18.83 5.32 -2.37
CA PHE A 66 -18.95 6.02 -3.65
C PHE A 66 -18.89 5.10 -4.87
N GLN A 67 -18.45 3.86 -4.69
CA GLN A 67 -18.34 2.84 -5.76
C GLN A 67 -17.72 3.40 -7.05
N PRO A 68 -16.54 4.04 -6.99
CA PRO A 68 -15.94 4.65 -8.16
C PRO A 68 -15.64 3.57 -9.22
N LYS A 69 -15.93 3.89 -10.49
CA LYS A 69 -15.63 2.98 -11.62
C LYS A 69 -14.17 2.59 -11.68
N ILE A 70 -13.28 3.53 -11.35
CA ILE A 70 -11.84 3.32 -11.28
C ILE A 70 -11.32 3.97 -10.00
N TRP A 71 -10.47 3.25 -9.26
CA TRP A 71 -9.80 3.76 -8.07
C TRP A 71 -8.32 3.41 -8.08
N VAL A 72 -7.51 4.25 -7.47
CA VAL A 72 -6.05 4.06 -7.32
C VAL A 72 -5.63 4.47 -5.91
N ILE A 73 -4.91 3.60 -5.23
CA ILE A 73 -4.36 3.82 -3.88
C ILE A 73 -2.83 3.74 -3.97
N GLU A 74 -2.15 4.81 -3.59
CA GLU A 74 -0.69 4.86 -3.49
C GLU A 74 -0.22 4.47 -2.08
N ASN A 75 0.83 3.66 -1.99
CA ASN A 75 1.64 3.48 -0.78
C ASN A 75 3.00 2.85 -1.15
N PRO A 76 4.04 2.93 -0.32
CA PRO A 76 5.27 2.19 -0.52
C PRO A 76 5.03 0.68 -0.68
N ALA A 77 5.81 0.05 -1.55
CA ALA A 77 5.61 -1.36 -1.92
C ALA A 77 5.83 -2.33 -0.73
N ASN A 78 6.67 -1.94 0.22
CA ASN A 78 6.97 -2.71 1.43
C ASN A 78 5.98 -2.42 2.58
N SER A 79 4.94 -1.63 2.36
CA SER A 79 3.97 -1.30 3.39
C SER A 79 3.20 -2.52 3.89
N LYS A 80 3.04 -2.63 5.21
CA LYS A 80 2.24 -3.68 5.85
C LYS A 80 0.74 -3.49 5.66
N THR A 81 0.31 -2.32 5.18
CA THR A 81 -1.10 -2.06 4.88
C THR A 81 -1.61 -2.94 3.75
N TRP A 82 -0.76 -3.39 2.82
CA TRP A 82 -1.18 -4.27 1.72
C TRP A 82 -1.66 -5.62 2.24
N GLU A 83 -0.94 -6.16 3.21
CA GLU A 83 -1.30 -7.40 3.89
C GLU A 83 -2.60 -7.20 4.69
N PHE A 84 -2.76 -6.06 5.35
CA PHE A 84 -3.97 -5.73 6.10
C PHE A 84 -5.19 -5.60 5.18
N GLN A 85 -5.09 -4.87 4.07
CA GLN A 85 -6.15 -4.78 3.07
C GLN A 85 -6.56 -6.17 2.56
N LYS A 86 -5.58 -7.02 2.21
CA LYS A 86 -5.86 -8.34 1.64
C LYS A 86 -6.43 -9.32 2.65
N LYS A 87 -5.80 -9.46 3.83
CA LYS A 87 -6.13 -10.51 4.80
C LYS A 87 -7.25 -10.11 5.76
N HIS A 88 -7.32 -8.83 6.16
CA HIS A 88 -8.32 -8.37 7.12
C HIS A 88 -9.57 -7.83 6.44
N TRP A 89 -9.41 -6.98 5.42
CA TRP A 89 -10.54 -6.38 4.70
C TRP A 89 -11.01 -7.17 3.49
N ASN A 90 -10.32 -8.26 3.13
CA ASN A 90 -10.55 -8.99 1.88
C ASN A 90 -10.60 -8.09 0.63
N PHE A 91 -9.83 -7.00 0.64
CA PHE A 91 -9.82 -6.00 -0.41
C PHE A 91 -8.74 -6.32 -1.43
N GLY A 92 -9.17 -6.78 -2.61
CA GLY A 92 -8.32 -7.14 -3.75
C GLY A 92 -7.90 -5.94 -4.62
N GLY A 93 -7.22 -6.22 -5.74
CA GLY A 93 -6.78 -5.23 -6.72
C GLY A 93 -5.43 -5.56 -7.34
N TYR A 94 -5.12 -4.95 -8.47
CA TYR A 94 -3.82 -5.06 -9.13
C TYR A 94 -2.79 -4.20 -8.40
N HIS A 95 -1.63 -4.79 -8.09
CA HIS A 95 -0.50 -4.06 -7.53
C HIS A 95 0.38 -3.54 -8.68
N ASN A 96 0.17 -2.29 -9.09
CA ASN A 96 0.98 -1.67 -10.13
C ASN A 96 2.25 -1.09 -9.51
N LEU A 97 3.30 -1.91 -9.47
CA LEU A 97 4.61 -1.55 -8.94
C LEU A 97 5.32 -0.59 -9.89
N THR A 98 5.88 0.48 -9.34
CA THR A 98 6.75 1.43 -10.04
C THR A 98 7.86 1.95 -9.12
N TYR A 99 8.74 2.77 -9.69
CA TYR A 99 9.74 3.54 -8.98
C TYR A 99 9.67 4.97 -9.49
N PHE A 100 9.59 5.96 -8.59
CA PHE A 100 9.47 7.38 -8.99
C PHE A 100 10.64 7.83 -9.87
N ASN A 101 11.83 7.31 -9.61
CA ASN A 101 13.02 7.61 -10.40
C ASN A 101 13.00 7.10 -11.85
N ASN A 102 12.01 6.28 -12.25
CA ASN A 102 11.79 5.94 -13.67
C ASN A 102 11.13 7.07 -14.46
N TYR A 103 10.57 8.06 -13.76
CA TYR A 103 9.86 9.18 -14.35
C TYR A 103 10.61 10.51 -14.17
N ASP A 104 11.40 10.63 -13.11
CA ASP A 104 12.32 11.74 -12.90
C ASP A 104 13.48 11.29 -11.99
N SER A 105 14.72 11.36 -12.50
CA SER A 105 15.93 10.90 -11.81
C SER A 105 16.23 11.64 -10.50
N ASN A 106 15.57 12.77 -10.24
CA ASN A 106 15.67 13.53 -9.00
C ASN A 106 14.85 12.94 -7.84
N TYR A 107 14.01 11.94 -8.09
CA TYR A 107 13.16 11.30 -7.08
C TYR A 107 13.78 10.03 -6.51
N SER A 108 13.29 9.62 -5.34
CA SER A 108 13.71 8.40 -4.64
C SER A 108 13.55 7.15 -5.50
N ARG A 109 14.45 6.18 -5.28
CA ARG A 109 14.40 4.81 -5.83
C ARG A 109 13.48 3.90 -5.01
N GLN A 110 12.67 4.46 -4.13
CA GLN A 110 11.77 3.70 -3.29
C GLN A 110 10.72 3.00 -4.18
N PRO A 111 10.54 1.69 -4.03
CA PRO A 111 9.48 0.99 -4.72
C PRO A 111 8.13 1.41 -4.16
N THR A 112 7.20 1.77 -5.04
CA THR A 112 5.85 2.25 -4.71
C THR A 112 4.82 1.45 -5.48
N ILE A 113 3.72 1.10 -4.82
CA ILE A 113 2.59 0.38 -5.43
C ILE A 113 1.42 1.35 -5.57
N PHE A 114 0.89 1.45 -6.78
CA PHE A 114 -0.41 2.04 -7.07
C PHE A 114 -1.42 0.90 -7.21
N LYS A 115 -2.09 0.57 -6.10
CA LYS A 115 -3.11 -0.49 -6.11
C LYS A 115 -4.39 0.03 -6.75
N SER A 116 -4.94 -0.67 -7.71
CA SER A 116 -6.16 -0.26 -8.42
C SER A 116 -7.03 -1.45 -8.81
N ASN A 117 -8.28 -1.18 -9.20
CA ASN A 117 -9.13 -2.18 -9.85
C ASN A 117 -8.79 -2.41 -11.33
N ILE A 118 -7.89 -1.61 -11.90
CA ILE A 118 -7.37 -1.78 -13.25
C ILE A 118 -5.88 -2.13 -13.25
N LYS A 119 -5.42 -2.86 -14.27
CA LYS A 119 -3.99 -3.21 -14.42
C LYS A 119 -3.31 -2.13 -15.27
N MET A 120 -2.22 -1.56 -14.77
CA MET A 120 -1.49 -0.48 -15.45
C MET A 120 -0.08 -0.95 -15.86
N ASN A 121 0.42 -0.42 -16.97
CA ASN A 121 1.75 -0.73 -17.50
C ASN A 121 2.80 0.33 -17.10
N LEU A 122 2.87 0.64 -15.79
CA LEU A 122 3.82 1.64 -15.27
C LEU A 122 5.29 1.22 -15.44
N PHE A 123 6.19 2.20 -15.58
CA PHE A 123 7.61 1.95 -15.69
C PHE A 123 8.17 1.40 -14.38
N ARG A 124 8.80 0.22 -14.44
CA ARG A 124 9.28 -0.52 -13.26
C ARG A 124 10.70 -1.03 -13.37
N LYS A 125 11.49 -0.45 -14.29
CA LYS A 125 12.91 -0.82 -14.42
C LYS A 125 13.63 -0.43 -13.14
N ARG A 126 14.44 -1.34 -12.59
CA ARG A 126 15.33 -1.01 -11.47
C ARG A 126 16.59 -0.39 -12.05
N LEU A 127 16.54 0.92 -12.32
CA LEU A 127 17.69 1.64 -12.89
C LEU A 127 18.87 1.60 -11.92
N LYS A 128 20.07 1.25 -12.41
CA LYS A 128 21.34 1.47 -11.71
C LYS A 128 21.73 2.93 -11.96
N THR A 129 21.32 3.83 -11.08
CA THR A 129 21.82 5.21 -11.13
C THR A 129 22.98 5.37 -10.17
N ASP A 130 23.96 6.19 -10.55
CA ASP A 130 24.86 6.90 -9.64
C ASP A 130 24.03 7.93 -8.88
N PHE A 131 23.10 7.43 -8.07
CA PHE A 131 22.18 8.26 -7.31
C PHE A 131 23.04 9.10 -6.37
N ASN A 132 23.28 10.36 -6.75
CA ASN A 132 24.10 11.30 -6.01
C ASN A 132 23.56 11.38 -4.58
N LYS A 133 24.21 10.66 -3.66
CA LYS A 133 23.92 10.71 -2.21
C LYS A 133 23.97 12.16 -1.70
N ASP A 134 24.79 12.99 -2.33
CA ASP A 134 24.98 14.41 -2.01
C ASP A 134 23.71 15.23 -2.21
N ASN A 135 22.83 14.77 -3.10
CA ASN A 135 21.56 15.45 -3.38
C ASN A 135 20.49 15.15 -2.32
N CYS A 136 20.57 14.08 -1.50
CA CYS A 136 19.64 13.86 -0.39
C CYS A 136 19.99 14.70 0.85
N ASN A 137 21.28 15.00 1.06
CA ASN A 137 21.72 15.71 2.27
C ASN A 137 21.32 17.18 2.31
N ASN A 138 20.87 17.75 1.18
CA ASN A 138 20.52 19.16 1.05
C ASN A 138 19.04 19.43 0.74
N LYS A 139 18.15 18.44 0.85
CA LYS A 139 16.79 18.55 0.30
C LYS A 139 15.68 18.61 1.35
N ASN A 140 14.97 19.73 1.27
CA ASN A 140 13.64 19.95 1.81
C ASN A 140 12.76 18.68 1.66
N TYR A 141 12.27 18.17 2.80
CA TYR A 141 11.41 16.99 3.00
C TYR A 141 10.24 16.85 2.01
N LYS A 142 9.85 17.95 1.34
CA LYS A 142 8.70 18.02 0.42
C LYS A 142 8.89 17.28 -0.91
N LYS A 143 10.11 17.20 -1.46
CA LYS A 143 10.33 16.66 -2.82
C LYS A 143 10.46 15.14 -2.87
N GLU A 144 10.79 14.48 -1.75
CA GLU A 144 10.93 13.02 -1.70
C GLU A 144 9.59 12.28 -1.57
N ASN A 145 8.58 12.95 -1.01
CA ASN A 145 7.24 12.39 -0.79
C ASN A 145 6.21 12.83 -1.85
N SER A 146 6.59 13.68 -2.81
CA SER A 146 5.71 14.01 -3.94
C SER A 146 5.76 12.91 -4.99
N ILE A 147 4.66 12.73 -5.71
CA ILE A 147 4.61 11.84 -6.87
C ILE A 147 5.12 12.64 -8.09
N PRO A 148 6.04 12.10 -8.91
CA PRO A 148 6.47 12.77 -10.13
C PRO A 148 5.28 13.11 -11.04
N GLU A 149 5.23 14.32 -11.59
CA GLU A 149 4.13 14.77 -12.45
C GLU A 149 3.95 13.85 -13.68
N ASN A 150 5.05 13.46 -14.33
CA ASN A 150 5.04 12.52 -15.45
C ASN A 150 4.44 11.14 -15.09
N LEU A 151 4.56 10.71 -13.83
CA LEU A 151 3.92 9.48 -13.36
C LEU A 151 2.41 9.67 -13.19
N ILE A 152 1.97 10.83 -12.69
CA ILE A 152 0.54 11.16 -12.58
C ILE A 152 -0.09 11.18 -13.98
N VAL A 153 0.55 11.85 -14.94
CA VAL A 153 0.09 11.91 -16.34
C VAL A 153 -0.05 10.50 -16.92
N HIS A 154 0.98 9.66 -16.79
CA HIS A 154 0.93 8.28 -17.29
C HIS A 154 -0.17 7.44 -16.61
N ILE A 155 -0.39 7.60 -15.29
CA ILE A 155 -1.52 6.93 -14.61
C ILE A 155 -2.87 7.39 -15.20
N ILE A 156 -3.04 8.69 -15.46
CA ILE A 156 -4.27 9.23 -16.07
C ILE A 156 -4.45 8.71 -17.50
N GLU A 157 -3.39 8.56 -18.28
CA GLU A 157 -3.43 7.99 -19.64
C GLU A 157 -3.84 6.51 -19.62
N GLU A 158 -3.31 5.72 -18.69
CA GLU A 158 -3.71 4.32 -18.49
C GLU A 158 -5.20 4.21 -18.09
N ILE A 159 -5.68 5.14 -17.24
CA ILE A 159 -7.09 5.23 -16.86
C ILE A 159 -7.97 5.55 -18.08
N LYS A 160 -7.60 6.57 -18.87
CA LYS A 160 -8.36 6.98 -20.07
C LYS A 160 -8.44 5.85 -21.10
N THR A 161 -7.31 5.23 -21.41
CA THR A 161 -7.23 4.13 -22.38
C THR A 161 -8.16 2.97 -22.01
N GLN A 162 -8.18 2.60 -20.73
CA GLN A 162 -9.04 1.51 -20.26
C GLN A 162 -10.51 1.91 -20.17
N TYR A 163 -10.79 3.17 -19.81
CA TYR A 163 -12.15 3.70 -19.80
C TYR A 163 -12.75 3.74 -21.22
N ASP A 164 -11.99 4.18 -22.21
CA ASP A 164 -12.43 4.23 -23.61
C ASP A 164 -12.68 2.83 -24.16
N ALA A 165 -11.83 1.85 -23.81
CA ALA A 165 -12.03 0.46 -24.19
C ALA A 165 -13.32 -0.12 -23.59
N PHE A 166 -13.60 0.17 -22.32
CA PHE A 166 -14.85 -0.22 -21.66
C PHE A 166 -16.07 0.38 -22.38
N TRP A 167 -16.03 1.68 -22.68
CA TRP A 167 -17.13 2.35 -23.36
C TRP A 167 -17.37 1.77 -24.75
N LYS A 168 -16.32 1.65 -25.58
CA LYS A 168 -16.44 1.11 -26.95
C LYS A 168 -17.00 -0.31 -26.98
N ASN A 169 -16.68 -1.15 -25.99
CA ASN A 169 -17.19 -2.53 -25.91
C ASN A 169 -18.65 -2.62 -25.46
N THR A 170 -19.11 -1.69 -24.62
CA THR A 170 -20.49 -1.66 -24.09
C THR A 170 -21.52 -1.30 -25.17
N TYR A 171 -21.13 -0.52 -26.18
CA TYR A 171 -22.03 -0.07 -27.25
C TYR A 171 -21.85 -0.78 -28.60
N LYS A 172 -20.83 -1.63 -28.75
CA LYS A 172 -20.65 -2.49 -29.94
C LYS A 172 -21.44 -3.79 -29.88
N THR A 173 -22.00 -4.16 -28.74
CA THR A 173 -22.75 -5.42 -28.52
C THR A 173 -24.27 -5.25 -28.65
N ASN A 174 -24.75 -4.04 -28.98
CA ASN A 174 -26.17 -3.72 -29.13
C ASN A 174 -26.58 -3.32 -30.57
N ILE A 175 -25.80 -3.72 -31.58
CA ILE A 175 -26.12 -3.64 -33.02
C ILE A 175 -25.77 -4.99 -33.63
#